data_AF-A0A8H3WWK3-F1
#
_entry.id   AF-A0A8H3WWK3-F1
#
_cell.length_a   1.000
_cell.length_b   1.000
_cell.length_c   1.000
_cell.angle_alpha   90.00
_cell.angle_beta   90.00
_cell.angle_gamma   90.00
#
_symmetry.space_group_name_H-M   'P 1'
#
loop_
_entity.id
_entity.type
_entity.pdbx_description
1 polymer ?
#
loop_
_entity_poly.entity_id
_entity_poly.type
_entity_poly.pdbx_seq_one_letter_code
_entity_poly.pdbx_strand_id
1 'polypeptide(L)'
;MSVEFNSIYYITDSPTFISSNQYIILDVTPTDGTSMMVLDIILLIIILIIQTNLHFTIPLGIQCGQKLNDTIFHYHLRTIQDANYSEISKTEYNPTKILQMFDMFYENESINCLLF
;
A
#
# COMPACT_ATOMS: atom_id res chain seq x y z
N MET A 1 5.98 13.90 4.13
CA MET A 1 6.56 12.55 3.96
C MET A 1 8.06 12.70 3.79
N SER A 2 8.86 11.82 4.39
CA SER A 2 10.31 11.84 4.18
C SER A 2 10.64 11.47 2.74
N VAL A 3 11.80 11.90 2.24
CA VAL A 3 12.21 11.67 0.85
C VAL A 3 12.30 10.17 0.55
N GLU A 4 12.71 9.34 1.51
CA GLU A 4 12.82 7.90 1.29
C GLU A 4 11.47 7.21 1.11
N PHE A 5 10.41 7.68 1.77
CA PHE A 5 9.08 7.05 1.68
C PHE A 5 8.44 7.23 0.29
N ASN A 6 8.90 8.21 -0.48
CA ASN A 6 8.45 8.40 -1.86
C ASN A 6 8.88 7.26 -2.80
N SER A 7 9.84 6.43 -2.41
CA SER A 7 10.27 5.26 -3.20
C SER A 7 9.15 4.23 -3.40
N ILE A 8 8.16 4.18 -2.51
CA ILE A 8 7.00 3.28 -2.62
C ILE A 8 6.20 3.57 -3.90
N TYR A 9 6.24 4.80 -4.41
CA TYR A 9 5.57 5.17 -5.65
C TYR A 9 6.19 4.55 -6.91
N TYR A 10 7.33 3.86 -6.82
CA TYR A 10 7.79 3.03 -7.92
C TYR A 10 6.86 1.84 -8.18
N ILE A 11 6.24 1.27 -7.14
CA ILE A 11 5.46 0.02 -7.24
C ILE A 11 3.94 0.23 -7.17
N THR A 12 3.47 1.33 -6.59
CA THR A 12 2.04 1.60 -6.38
C THR A 12 1.73 3.09 -6.51
N ASP A 13 0.53 3.46 -6.96
CA ASP A 13 0.08 4.85 -6.99
C ASP A 13 -0.70 5.24 -5.72
N SER A 14 -1.28 4.24 -5.04
CA SER A 14 -2.16 4.44 -3.89
C SER A 14 -1.74 3.58 -2.69
N PRO A 15 -0.59 3.89 -2.04
CA PRO A 15 -0.14 3.11 -0.90
C PRO A 15 -1.14 3.20 0.26
N THR A 16 -1.48 2.05 0.80
CA THR A 16 -2.38 1.93 1.95
C THR A 16 -1.61 1.39 3.16
N PHE A 17 -1.91 1.90 4.35
CA PHE A 17 -1.33 1.35 5.57
C PHE A 17 -2.31 1.40 6.73
N ILE A 18 -2.14 0.43 7.60
CA ILE A 18 -2.97 0.21 8.77
C ILE A 18 -2.06 0.36 9.97
N SER A 19 -2.38 1.30 10.87
CA SER A 19 -1.65 1.47 12.12
C SER A 19 -2.64 1.64 13.25
N SER A 20 -2.56 0.78 14.28
CA SER A 20 -3.51 0.79 15.40
C SER A 20 -4.96 0.56 14.94
N ASN A 21 -5.73 1.65 14.86
CA ASN A 21 -7.13 1.66 14.47
C ASN A 21 -7.38 2.51 13.21
N GLN A 22 -6.33 3.04 12.60
CA GLN A 22 -6.42 3.93 11.44
C GLN A 22 -6.06 3.15 10.18
N TYR A 23 -6.94 3.26 9.20
CA TYR A 23 -6.74 2.85 7.83
C TYR A 23 -6.46 4.11 7.00
N ILE A 24 -5.25 4.22 6.48
CA ILE A 24 -4.79 5.40 5.77
C ILE A 24 -4.53 5.01 4.32
N ILE A 25 -5.14 5.76 3.40
CA ILE A 25 -4.87 5.69 1.96
C ILE A 25 -4.19 7.00 1.59
N LEU A 26 -3.04 6.89 0.95
CA LEU A 26 -2.39 8.00 0.28
C LEU A 26 -2.70 7.84 -1.20
N ASP A 27 -3.53 8.72 -1.75
CA ASP A 27 -3.88 8.68 -3.16
C ASP A 27 -3.37 9.95 -3.85
N VAL A 28 -2.48 9.77 -4.80
CA VAL A 28 -1.93 10.85 -5.62
C VAL A 28 -2.72 10.87 -6.91
N THR A 29 -3.95 11.37 -6.84
CA THR A 29 -4.75 11.56 -8.05
C THR A 29 -4.22 12.73 -8.86
N PRO A 30 -4.33 12.65 -10.20
CA PRO A 30 -3.77 13.66 -11.12
C PRO A 30 -4.48 15.02 -11.03
N THR A 31 -5.69 15.10 -10.48
CA THR A 31 -6.51 16.33 -10.51
C THR A 31 -6.32 17.25 -9.32
N ASP A 32 -6.01 16.73 -8.12
CA ASP A 32 -6.16 17.50 -6.87
C ASP A 32 -4.92 17.47 -5.95
N GLY A 33 -3.81 16.90 -6.42
CA GLY A 33 -2.58 16.73 -5.64
C GLY A 33 -2.63 15.52 -4.69
N THR A 34 -1.60 15.35 -3.85
CA THR A 34 -1.53 14.23 -2.89
C THR A 34 -2.68 14.33 -1.88
N SER A 35 -3.69 13.48 -2.04
CA SER A 35 -4.82 13.37 -1.13
C SER A 35 -4.53 12.27 -0.10
N MET A 36 -4.75 12.57 1.17
CA MET A 36 -4.62 11.58 2.26
C MET A 36 -6.00 11.36 2.85
N MET A 37 -6.50 10.12 2.73
CA MET A 37 -7.75 9.70 3.34
C MET A 37 -7.44 8.88 4.58
N VAL A 38 -7.91 9.34 5.74
CA VAL A 38 -7.79 8.63 7.01
C VAL A 38 -9.18 8.15 7.42
N LEU A 39 -9.32 6.84 7.63
CA LEU A 39 -10.56 6.20 8.05
C LEU A 39 -10.30 5.36 9.29
N ASP A 40 -11.26 5.31 10.20
CA ASP A 40 -11.22 4.33 11.28
C ASP A 40 -11.53 2.93 10.73
N ILE A 41 -10.74 1.92 11.12
CA ILE A 41 -10.92 0.52 10.67
C ILE A 41 -12.33 0.00 10.99
N ILE A 42 -12.88 0.36 12.15
CA ILE A 42 -14.23 -0.06 12.55
C ILE A 42 -15.27 0.54 11.57
N LEU A 43 -15.11 1.81 11.23
CA LEU A 43 -15.99 2.48 10.27
C LEU A 43 -15.85 1.86 8.88
N LEU A 44 -14.62 1.54 8.45
CA LEU A 44 -14.34 0.85 7.19
C LEU A 44 -15.02 -0.52 7.12
N ILE A 45 -14.94 -1.33 8.19
CA ILE A 45 -15.60 -2.64 8.26
C ILE A 45 -17.11 -2.48 8.17
N ILE A 46 -17.69 -1.50 8.87
CA ILE A 46 -19.12 -1.21 8.79
C ILE A 46 -19.52 -0.81 7.37
N ILE A 47 -18.74 0.06 6.72
CA ILE A 47 -18.96 0.46 5.32
C ILE A 47 -18.89 -0.75 4.39
N LEU A 48 -17.90 -1.63 4.56
CA LEU A 48 -17.76 -2.85 3.74
C LEU A 48 -18.94 -3.82 3.92
N ILE A 49 -19.45 -3.96 5.15
CA ILE A 49 -20.62 -4.80 5.44
C ILE A 49 -21.89 -4.22 4.80
N ILE A 50 -22.04 -2.90 4.81
CA ILE A 50 -23.23 -2.20 4.32
C ILE A 50 -23.19 -2.03 2.79
N GLN A 51 -22.02 -1.74 2.22
CA GLN A 51 -21.82 -1.50 0.79
C GLN A 51 -21.03 -2.65 0.17
N THR A 52 -21.76 -3.57 -0.47
CA THR A 52 -21.20 -4.73 -1.16
C THR A 52 -20.32 -4.40 -2.38
N ASN A 53 -20.27 -3.13 -2.80
CA ASN A 53 -19.59 -2.68 -4.02
C ASN A 53 -18.25 -1.96 -3.76
N LEU A 54 -17.83 -1.81 -2.50
CA LEU A 54 -16.53 -1.23 -2.19
C LEU A 54 -15.48 -2.34 -2.12
N HIS A 55 -14.58 -2.36 -3.11
CA HIS A 55 -13.41 -3.23 -3.13
C HIS A 55 -12.34 -2.75 -2.14
N PHE A 56 -12.67 -2.61 -0.86
CA PHE A 56 -11.65 -2.47 0.17
C PHE A 56 -11.05 -3.85 0.44
N THR A 57 -9.81 -4.05 0.02
CA THR A 57 -9.02 -5.24 0.37
C THR A 57 -8.44 -5.01 1.75
N ILE A 58 -9.14 -5.46 2.79
CA ILE A 58 -8.58 -5.48 4.15
C ILE A 58 -7.47 -6.55 4.16
N PRO A 59 -6.22 -6.21 4.52
CA PRO A 59 -5.15 -7.18 4.67
C PRO A 59 -5.55 -8.31 5.62
N LEU A 60 -5.27 -9.54 5.19
CA LEU A 60 -5.67 -10.80 5.83
C LEU A 60 -5.35 -10.81 7.34
N GLY A 61 -6.35 -11.15 8.17
CA GLY A 61 -6.14 -11.57 9.57
C GLY A 61 -6.61 -10.62 10.67
N ILE A 62 -7.05 -9.40 10.36
CA ILE A 62 -7.53 -8.46 11.37
C ILE A 62 -8.94 -8.85 11.83
N GLN A 63 -9.06 -9.45 13.01
CA GLN A 63 -10.36 -9.69 13.64
C GLN A 63 -11.00 -8.35 14.04
N CYS A 64 -12.25 -8.14 13.63
CA CYS A 64 -13.03 -6.95 13.98
C CYS A 64 -13.05 -6.77 15.51
N GLY A 65 -12.59 -5.60 15.98
CA GLY A 65 -12.58 -5.24 17.41
C GLY A 65 -11.25 -5.43 18.14
N GLN A 66 -10.22 -5.99 17.49
CA GLN A 66 -8.87 -6.00 18.07
C GLN A 66 -8.05 -4.81 17.58
N LYS A 67 -7.39 -4.11 18.51
CA LYS A 67 -6.40 -3.09 18.17
C LYS A 67 -5.19 -3.78 17.55
N LEU A 68 -4.77 -3.35 16.37
CA LEU A 68 -3.52 -3.83 15.79
C LEU A 68 -2.37 -3.11 16.50
N ASN A 69 -1.58 -3.77 17.34
CA ASN A 69 -0.40 -3.13 17.91
C ASN A 69 0.73 -2.95 16.87
N ASP A 70 0.54 -3.51 15.67
CA ASP A 70 1.49 -3.48 14.57
C ASP A 70 1.08 -2.46 13.51
N THR A 71 1.98 -2.22 12.56
CA THR A 71 1.70 -1.43 11.35
C THR A 71 1.85 -2.32 10.13
N ILE A 72 0.81 -2.41 9.31
CA ILE A 72 0.80 -3.20 8.08
C ILE A 72 0.74 -2.24 6.90
N PHE A 73 1.66 -2.40 5.96
CA PHE A 73 1.62 -1.72 4.67
C PHE A 73 1.01 -2.65 3.62
N HIS A 74 0.10 -2.11 2.84
CA HIS A 74 -0.55 -2.82 1.75
C HIS A 74 -0.47 -1.98 0.48
N TYR A 75 0.24 -2.51 -0.51
CA TYR A 75 0.52 -1.83 -1.76
C TYR A 75 -0.14 -2.57 -2.90
N HIS A 76 -1.12 -1.92 -3.54
CA HIS A 76 -1.69 -2.42 -4.78
C HIS A 76 -0.67 -2.23 -5.90
N LEU A 77 -0.15 -3.34 -6.43
CA LEU A 77 0.84 -3.29 -7.51
C LEU A 77 0.25 -2.60 -8.74
N ARG A 78 1.00 -1.65 -9.30
CA ARG A 78 0.59 -0.91 -10.49
C ARG A 78 0.41 -1.86 -11.68
N THR A 79 -0.81 -2.00 -12.16
CA THR A 79 -1.13 -2.77 -13.36
C THR A 79 -0.80 -1.97 -14.63
N ILE A 80 -0.82 -2.63 -15.79
CA ILE A 80 -0.69 -1.94 -17.09
C ILE A 80 -1.76 -0.85 -17.29
N GLN A 81 -2.98 -1.09 -16.81
CA GLN A 81 -4.05 -0.11 -16.93
C GLN A 81 -3.72 1.11 -16.08
N ASP A 82 -3.37 0.89 -14.82
CA ASP A 82 -2.98 1.95 -13.89
C ASP A 82 -1.77 2.73 -14.40
N ALA A 83 -0.76 2.04 -14.94
CA ALA A 83 0.42 2.68 -15.53
C ALA A 83 0.09 3.60 -16.72
N ASN A 84 -0.90 3.26 -17.53
CA ASN A 84 -1.31 4.13 -18.63
C ASN A 84 -1.90 5.45 -18.11
N TYR A 85 -2.69 5.41 -17.04
CA TYR A 85 -3.35 6.57 -16.45
C TYR A 85 -2.50 7.30 -15.40
N SER A 86 -1.51 6.65 -14.79
CA SER A 86 -0.66 7.20 -13.73
C SER A 86 0.25 8.31 -14.27
N GLU A 87 0.28 9.44 -13.59
CA GLU A 87 1.23 10.52 -13.86
C GLU A 87 2.59 10.31 -13.14
N ILE A 88 2.63 9.40 -12.17
CA ILE A 88 3.82 9.10 -11.36
C ILE A 88 4.80 8.23 -12.15
N SER A 89 4.32 7.08 -12.65
CA SER A 89 5.17 6.14 -13.37
C SER A 89 4.39 5.33 -14.39
N LYS A 90 5.02 5.10 -15.55
CA LYS A 90 4.51 4.22 -16.61
C LYS A 90 4.98 2.77 -16.45
N THR A 91 5.67 2.44 -15.36
CA THR A 91 6.18 1.08 -15.11
C THR A 91 5.15 0.22 -14.37
N GLU A 92 4.73 -0.87 -15.00
CA GLU A 92 3.97 -1.91 -14.34
C GLU A 92 4.85 -2.78 -13.42
N TYR A 93 4.22 -3.31 -12.36
CA TYR A 93 4.80 -4.30 -11.48
C TYR A 93 3.92 -5.54 -11.44
N ASN A 94 4.55 -6.69 -11.70
CA ASN A 94 3.92 -8.00 -11.61
C ASN A 94 4.58 -8.81 -10.48
N PRO A 95 3.95 -9.89 -10.00
CA PRO A 95 4.53 -10.72 -8.95
C PRO A 95 5.93 -11.23 -9.27
N THR A 96 6.23 -11.50 -10.55
CA THR A 96 7.56 -11.94 -10.99
C THR A 96 8.65 -10.90 -10.74
N LYS A 97 8.40 -9.62 -11.06
CA LYS A 97 9.32 -8.51 -10.78
C LYS A 97 9.52 -8.33 -9.27
N ILE A 98 8.46 -8.50 -8.48
CA ILE A 98 8.56 -8.44 -7.02
C ILE A 98 9.43 -9.58 -6.48
N LEU A 99 9.27 -10.80 -6.99
CA LEU A 99 10.13 -11.93 -6.63
C LEU A 99 11.60 -11.63 -6.98
N GLN A 100 11.87 -11.09 -8.17
CA GLN A 100 13.22 -10.67 -8.56
C GLN A 100 13.80 -9.61 -7.62
N MET A 101 13.00 -8.66 -7.15
CA MET A 101 13.44 -7.68 -6.14
C MET A 101 13.82 -8.35 -4.82
N PHE A 102 13.04 -9.35 -4.38
CA PHE A 102 13.38 -10.12 -3.18
C PHE A 102 14.68 -10.91 -3.37
N ASP A 103 14.89 -11.52 -4.54
CA ASP A 103 16.12 -12.25 -4.85
C ASP A 103 17.33 -11.31 -4.83
N MET A 104 17.24 -10.15 -5.50
CA MET A 104 18.33 -9.16 -5.48
C MET A 104 18.65 -8.65 -4.07
N PHE A 105 17.63 -8.40 -3.24
CA PHE A 105 17.81 -7.98 -1.86
C PHE A 105 18.48 -9.08 -1.04
N TYR A 106 17.99 -10.32 -1.18
CA TYR A 106 18.52 -11.47 -0.46
C TYR A 106 20.00 -11.68 -0.78
N GLU A 107 20.38 -11.65 -2.05
CA GLU A 107 21.75 -11.93 -2.50
C GLU A 107 22.74 -10.81 -2.17
N ASN A 108 22.34 -9.53 -2.30
CA ASN A 108 23.29 -8.43 -2.28
C ASN A 108 23.28 -7.60 -0.99
N GLU A 109 22.13 -7.44 -0.33
CA GLU A 109 21.96 -6.42 0.72
C GLU A 109 21.44 -6.96 2.05
N SER A 110 20.86 -8.16 2.08
CA SER A 110 20.19 -8.69 3.28
C SER A 110 21.05 -8.69 4.53
N ILE A 111 22.33 -9.08 4.42
CA ILE A 111 23.28 -9.09 5.55
C ILE A 111 23.60 -7.66 5.98
N ASN A 112 23.85 -6.74 5.03
CA ASN A 112 24.19 -5.36 5.33
C ASN A 112 23.02 -4.64 6.04
N CYS A 113 21.78 -4.87 5.60
CA CYS A 113 20.59 -4.29 6.23
C CYS A 113 20.26 -4.88 7.61
N LEU A 114 20.82 -6.02 7.99
CA LEU A 114 20.66 -6.59 9.33
C LEU A 114 21.78 -6.15 10.28
N LEU A 115 22.90 -5.67 9.74
CA LEU A 115 24.05 -5.20 10.51
C LEU A 115 23.89 -3.73 10.96
N PHE A 116 23.13 -2.93 10.21
CA PHE A 116 22.87 -1.51 10.46
C PHE A 116 21.38 -1.27 10.65
#